data_AF-A0AAW3YY13-F1
#
_entry.id   AF-A0AAW3YY13-F1
#
_cell.length_a   1.000
_cell.length_b   1.000
_cell.length_c   1.000
_cell.angle_alpha   90.00
_cell.angle_beta   90.00
_cell.angle_gamma   90.00
#
_symmetry.space_group_name_H-M   'P 1'
#
loop_
_entity.id
_entity.type
_entity.pdbx_description
1 polymer ?
#
loop_
_entity_poly.entity_id
_entity_poly.type
_entity_poly.pdbx_seq_one_letter_code
_entity_poly.pdbx_strand_id
1 'polypeptide(L)'
;MKILITDEPKHDPIHVYLEDYGNNQGRITISEYGESWTAFWGAMGGSLSDFIIRVNNSYLIGYLAPKFGARSIKYRRMDSRLNAVKAALRSLHVHPVESQSPSNSQS
;
A
#
# COMPACT_ATOMS: atom_id res chain seq x y z
N MET A 1 7.15 -5.16 -4.50
CA MET A 1 6.01 -4.77 -5.35
C MET A 1 5.93 -3.24 -5.44
N LYS A 2 5.60 -2.69 -6.61
CA LYS A 2 5.39 -1.25 -6.81
C LYS A 2 3.97 -1.02 -7.35
N ILE A 3 3.26 -0.03 -6.81
CA ILE A 3 1.94 0.40 -7.26
C ILE A 3 2.03 1.89 -7.59
N LEU A 4 1.43 2.27 -8.72
CA LEU A 4 1.22 3.66 -9.11
C LEU A 4 -0.29 3.92 -9.14
N ILE A 5 -0.74 4.95 -8.42
CA ILE A 5 -2.14 5.36 -8.38
C ILE A 5 -2.22 6.78 -8.96
N THR A 6 -2.82 6.94 -10.14
CA THR A 6 -2.92 8.23 -10.85
C THR A 6 -4.32 8.84 -10.81
N ASP A 7 -5.35 8.04 -10.60
CA ASP A 7 -6.74 8.44 -10.85
C ASP A 7 -7.50 8.77 -9.55
N GLU A 8 -6.79 8.92 -8.44
CA GLU A 8 -7.38 9.29 -7.15
C GLU A 8 -7.63 10.81 -7.09
N PRO A 9 -8.89 11.27 -6.99
CA PRO A 9 -9.18 12.70 -6.97
C PRO A 9 -8.47 13.43 -5.83
N LYS A 10 -7.91 14.61 -6.13
CA LYS A 10 -7.21 15.51 -5.17
C LYS A 10 -5.84 15.00 -4.71
N HIS A 11 -5.32 13.96 -5.32
CA HIS A 11 -3.97 13.45 -5.11
C HIS A 11 -3.14 13.64 -6.38
N ASP A 12 -1.89 14.07 -6.22
CA ASP A 12 -0.87 13.84 -7.25
C ASP A 12 -0.60 12.32 -7.35
N PRO A 13 0.06 11.84 -8.40
CA PRO A 13 0.37 10.42 -8.53
C PRO A 13 1.01 9.84 -7.26
N ILE A 14 0.35 8.86 -6.66
CA ILE A 14 0.81 8.20 -5.43
C ILE A 14 1.66 7.00 -5.85
N HIS A 15 2.94 7.05 -5.52
CA HIS A 15 3.84 5.91 -5.69
C HIS A 15 3.93 5.14 -4.38
N VAL A 16 3.62 3.84 -4.44
CA VAL A 16 3.70 2.93 -3.30
C VAL A 16 4.72 1.85 -3.60
N TYR A 17 5.66 1.65 -2.68
CA TYR A 17 6.62 0.56 -2.70
C TYR A 17 6.34 -0.33 -1.51
N LEU A 18 6.13 -1.62 -1.77
CA LEU A 18 5.89 -2.66 -0.78
C LEU A 18 7.01 -3.67 -0.86
N GLU A 19 7.70 -3.83 0.26
CA GLU A 19 8.80 -4.77 0.43
C GLU A 19 8.39 -5.77 1.50
N ASP A 20 7.81 -6.88 1.06
CA ASP A 20 7.52 -8.02 1.93
C ASP A 20 8.79 -8.86 2.04
N TYR A 21 9.36 -8.93 3.24
CA TYR A 21 10.60 -9.64 3.50
C TYR A 21 10.39 -11.11 3.89
N GLY A 22 9.13 -11.57 3.93
CA GLY A 22 8.78 -12.84 4.54
C GLY A 22 8.95 -12.82 6.06
N ASN A 23 8.74 -13.97 6.72
CA ASN A 23 8.82 -14.11 8.18
C ASN A 23 7.98 -13.08 8.95
N ASN A 24 6.84 -12.67 8.40
CA ASN A 24 5.95 -11.63 8.95
C ASN A 24 6.62 -10.24 9.07
N GLN A 25 7.59 -9.91 8.21
CA GLN A 25 8.29 -8.62 8.20
C GLN A 25 8.07 -7.88 6.88
N GLY A 26 7.95 -6.56 6.96
CA GLY A 26 7.78 -5.78 5.74
C GLY A 26 7.91 -4.29 5.93
N ARG A 27 8.14 -3.60 4.82
CA ARG A 27 8.26 -2.15 4.73
C ARG A 27 7.35 -1.60 3.64
N ILE A 28 6.68 -0.50 3.94
CA ILE A 28 5.96 0.31 2.95
C ILE A 28 6.63 1.68 2.84
N THR A 29 6.75 2.17 1.61
CA THR A 29 7.09 3.56 1.31
C THR A 29 6.00 4.14 0.42
N ILE A 30 5.39 5.25 0.84
CA ILE A 30 4.40 6.01 0.08
C ILE A 30 5.04 7.35 -0.27
N SER A 31 4.97 7.79 -1.53
CA SER A 31 5.42 9.11 -1.94
C SER A 31 4.40 9.80 -2.83
N GLU A 32 4.25 11.10 -2.65
CA GLU A 32 3.34 11.99 -3.39
C GLU A 32 3.87 13.43 -3.28
N TYR A 33 3.89 14.17 -4.39
CA TYR A 33 4.28 15.59 -4.45
C TYR A 33 5.54 15.95 -3.65
N GLY A 34 6.67 15.28 -3.95
CA GLY A 34 7.96 15.56 -3.31
C GLY A 34 8.09 15.11 -1.85
N GLU A 35 7.02 14.57 -1.25
CA GLU A 35 7.03 14.03 0.10
C GLU A 35 7.08 12.49 0.05
N SER A 36 7.66 11.88 1.09
CA SER A 36 7.75 10.43 1.23
C SER A 36 7.60 10.01 2.69
N TRP A 37 6.88 8.92 2.92
CA TRP A 37 6.60 8.37 4.24
C TRP A 37 6.88 6.88 4.22
N THR A 38 7.68 6.41 5.17
CA THR A 38 8.13 5.01 5.25
C THR A 38 7.85 4.44 6.62
N ALA A 39 7.34 3.21 6.66
CA ALA A 39 7.09 2.46 7.88
C ALA A 39 7.53 1.01 7.72
N PHE A 40 8.07 0.44 8.80
CA PHE A 40 8.51 -0.95 8.88
C PHE A 40 7.81 -1.65 10.04
N TRP A 41 7.47 -2.92 9.84
CA TRP A 41 6.97 -3.80 10.88
C TRP A 41 7.77 -5.10 10.89
N GLY A 42 8.26 -5.47 12.07
CA GLY A 42 8.99 -6.72 12.31
C GLY A 42 8.10 -7.92 12.68
N ALA A 43 6.80 -7.71 12.85
CA ALA A 43 5.83 -8.74 13.16
C ALA A 43 4.41 -8.32 12.71
N MET A 44 4.03 -8.70 11.50
CA MET A 44 2.75 -8.35 10.86
C MET A 44 1.66 -9.43 11.04
N GLY A 45 2.07 -10.66 11.35
CA GLY A 45 1.18 -11.83 11.44
C GLY A 45 0.60 -12.27 10.09
N GLY A 46 1.32 -12.04 8.99
CA GLY A 46 0.92 -12.40 7.63
C GLY A 46 1.76 -11.66 6.58
N SER A 47 1.28 -11.66 5.33
CA SER A 47 1.87 -10.85 4.25
C SER A 47 1.73 -9.36 4.54
N LEU A 48 2.63 -8.56 3.98
CA LEU A 48 2.56 -7.10 4.12
C LEU A 48 1.27 -6.54 3.51
N SER A 49 0.82 -7.05 2.37
CA SER A 49 -0.39 -6.53 1.71
C SER A 49 -1.66 -6.80 2.52
N ASP A 50 -1.83 -8.02 3.04
CA ASP A 50 -2.97 -8.38 3.89
C ASP A 50 -2.97 -7.57 5.19
N PHE A 51 -1.79 -7.39 5.78
CA PHE A 51 -1.62 -6.55 6.96
C PHE A 51 -2.10 -5.13 6.71
N ILE A 52 -1.60 -4.47 5.66
CA ILE A 52 -1.99 -3.09 5.30
C ILE A 52 -3.49 -2.99 5.04
N ILE A 53 -4.11 -3.94 4.34
CA ILE A 53 -5.55 -3.94 4.08
C ILE A 53 -6.37 -4.04 5.39
N ARG A 54 -5.94 -4.89 6.31
CA ARG A 54 -6.66 -5.24 7.55
C ARG A 54 -6.59 -4.17 8.63
N VAL A 55 -5.44 -3.52 8.82
CA VAL A 55 -5.25 -2.59 9.95
C VAL A 55 -5.88 -1.21 9.70
N ASN A 56 -6.28 -0.51 10.76
CA ASN A 56 -6.89 0.82 10.64
C ASN A 56 -5.90 1.88 10.12
N ASN A 57 -6.40 2.86 9.35
CA ASN A 57 -5.54 3.94 8.84
C ASN A 57 -4.90 4.75 9.97
N SER A 58 -5.62 5.00 11.07
CA SER A 58 -5.06 5.72 12.22
C SER A 58 -3.80 5.06 12.79
N TYR A 59 -3.79 3.73 12.84
CA TYR A 59 -2.61 2.96 13.24
C TYR A 59 -1.47 3.14 12.23
N LEU A 60 -1.75 2.99 10.93
CA LEU A 60 -0.76 3.18 9.87
C LEU A 60 -0.18 4.60 9.87
N ILE A 61 -1.01 5.63 10.06
CA ILE A 61 -0.59 7.03 10.16
C ILE A 61 0.33 7.23 11.36
N GLY A 62 0.07 6.54 12.48
CA GLY A 62 0.95 6.57 13.65
C GLY A 62 2.39 6.12 13.36
N TYR A 63 2.59 5.21 12.38
CA TYR A 63 3.92 4.78 11.94
C TYR A 63 4.48 5.67 10.83
N LEU A 64 3.65 6.02 9.84
CA LEU A 64 4.08 6.75 8.65
C LEU A 64 4.35 8.24 8.92
N ALA A 65 3.53 8.85 9.78
CA ALA A 65 3.54 10.28 10.06
C ALA A 65 3.10 10.59 11.50
N PRO A 66 3.85 10.12 12.53
CA PRO A 66 3.48 10.26 13.95
C PRO A 66 3.27 11.71 14.41
N LYS A 67 3.87 12.67 13.69
CA LYS A 67 3.77 14.11 14.00
C LYS A 67 2.50 14.76 13.43
N PHE A 68 1.69 14.06 12.64
CA PHE A 68 0.46 14.60 12.09
C PHE A 68 -0.63 14.59 13.16
N GLY A 69 -1.04 15.77 13.63
CA GLY A 69 -2.17 15.86 14.56
C GLY A 69 -3.46 15.36 13.92
N ALA A 70 -4.26 14.59 14.65
CA ALA A 70 -5.48 13.94 14.14
C ALA A 70 -6.51 14.90 13.51
N ARG A 71 -6.50 16.18 13.92
CA ARG A 71 -7.40 17.22 13.37
C ARG A 71 -6.79 17.99 12.18
N SER A 72 -5.54 17.71 11.81
CA SER A 72 -4.83 18.45 10.77
C SER A 72 -5.27 18.04 9.36
N ILE A 73 -5.12 18.96 8.40
CA ILE A 73 -5.31 18.67 6.98
C ILE A 73 -4.32 17.60 6.52
N LYS A 74 -3.07 17.63 7.01
CA LYS A 74 -2.04 16.64 6.69
C LYS A 74 -2.47 15.21 7.07
N TYR A 75 -3.07 15.05 8.25
CA TYR A 75 -3.64 13.77 8.68
C TYR A 75 -4.77 13.30 7.75
N ARG A 76 -5.75 14.16 7.45
CA ARG A 76 -6.86 13.82 6.53
C ARG A 76 -6.36 13.45 5.14
N ARG A 77 -5.35 14.14 4.61
CA ARG A 77 -4.74 13.80 3.32
C ARG A 77 -4.02 12.45 3.37
N MET A 78 -3.28 12.15 4.45
CA MET A 78 -2.65 10.84 4.61
C MET A 78 -3.68 9.71 4.74
N ASP A 79 -4.77 9.95 5.47
CA ASP A 79 -5.89 8.99 5.56
C ASP A 79 -6.48 8.68 4.16
N SER A 80 -6.73 9.72 3.36
CA SER A 80 -7.18 9.58 1.97
C SER A 80 -6.19 8.79 1.10
N ARG A 81 -4.88 9.06 1.21
CA ARG A 81 -3.83 8.28 0.51
C ARG A 81 -3.92 6.80 0.89
N LEU A 82 -4.03 6.49 2.17
CA LEU A 82 -4.11 5.10 2.65
C LEU A 82 -5.38 4.39 2.18
N ASN A 83 -6.50 5.10 2.04
CA ASN A 83 -7.71 4.54 1.44
C ASN A 83 -7.46 4.15 -0.02
N ALA A 84 -6.80 5.01 -0.81
CA ALA A 84 -6.42 4.71 -2.19
C ALA A 84 -5.45 3.52 -2.27
N VAL A 85 -4.43 3.47 -1.41
CA VAL A 85 -3.49 2.33 -1.34
C VAL A 85 -4.23 1.03 -1.05
N LYS A 86 -5.15 1.02 -0.08
CA LYS A 86 -5.94 -0.16 0.26
C LYS A 86 -6.87 -0.58 -0.86
N ALA A 87 -7.50 0.37 -1.54
CA ALA A 87 -8.34 0.08 -2.71
C ALA A 87 -7.53 -0.60 -3.81
N ALA A 88 -6.37 -0.02 -4.17
CA ALA A 88 -5.47 -0.59 -5.17
C ALA A 88 -4.99 -1.99 -4.79
N LEU A 89 -4.63 -2.20 -3.51
CA LEU A 89 -4.26 -3.53 -3.03
C LEU A 89 -5.41 -4.52 -3.15
N ARG A 90 -6.63 -4.18 -2.71
CA ARG A 90 -7.80 -5.08 -2.84
C ARG A 90 -8.07 -5.47 -4.28
N SER A 91 -7.99 -4.52 -5.23
CA SER A 91 -8.16 -4.82 -6.66
C SER A 91 -7.14 -5.86 -7.16
N LEU A 92 -5.91 -5.82 -6.67
CA LEU A 92 -4.88 -6.82 -7.01
C LEU A 92 -5.14 -8.20 -6.39
N HIS A 93 -5.82 -8.29 -5.25
CA HIS A 93 -6.15 -9.59 -4.62
C HIS A 93 -7.37 -10.26 -5.27
N VAL A 94 -8.29 -9.47 -5.85
CA VAL A 94 -9.50 -9.99 -6.53
C VAL A 94 -9.20 -10.53 -7.93
N HIS A 95 -8.11 -10.08 -8.55
CA HIS A 95 -7.64 -10.59 -9.85
C HIS A 95 -6.32 -11.35 -9.68
N PRO A 96 -6.33 -12.63 -9.26
CA PRO A 96 -5.13 -13.45 -9.39
C PRO A 96 -4.79 -13.52 -10.88
N VAL A 97 -3.54 -13.22 -11.20
CA VAL A 97 -2.96 -13.33 -12.55
C VAL A 97 -3.45 -14.63 -13.18
N GLU A 98 -4.30 -14.55 -14.21
CA GLU A 98 -4.60 -15.71 -15.05
C GLU A 98 -3.29 -16.15 -15.69
N SER A 99 -2.76 -17.26 -15.19
CA SER A 99 -1.59 -17.95 -15.72
C SER A 99 -1.88 -18.34 -17.17
N GLN A 100 -1.34 -17.59 -18.13
CA GLN A 100 -1.23 -18.08 -19.50
C GLN A 100 -0.37 -19.35 -19.48
N SER A 101 -1.03 -20.49 -19.58
CA SER A 101 -0.37 -21.76 -19.87
C SER A 101 0.14 -21.71 -21.32
N PRO A 102 1.41 -22.01 -21.61
CA PRO A 102 1.84 -22.09 -23.00
C PRO A 102 1.16 -23.29 -23.63
N SER A 103 0.32 -23.07 -24.64
CA SER A 103 -0.20 -24.14 -25.49
C SER A 103 0.96 -24.71 -26.30
N ASN A 104 1.64 -25.71 -25.76
CA ASN A 104 2.51 -26.56 -26.54
C ASN A 104 1.66 -27.76 -26.98
N SER A 105 1.25 -27.75 -28.24
CA SER A 105 0.78 -28.95 -28.93
C SER A 105 1.30 -28.87 -30.35
N GLN A 106 2.48 -29.45 -30.53
CA GLN A 106 2.87 -30.04 -31.80
C GLN A 106 1.91 -31.21 -32.07
N SER A 107 1.33 -31.23 -33.26
CA SER A 107 0.88 -32.43 -33.98
C SER A 107 0.87 -32.09 -35.46
#